data_AF-A0A7R7VG15-F1
#
_entry.id   AF-A0A7R7VG15-F1
#
_cell.length_a   1.000
_cell.length_b   1.000
_cell.length_c   1.000
_cell.angle_alpha   90.00
_cell.angle_beta   90.00
_cell.angle_gamma   90.00
#
_symmetry.space_group_name_H-M   'P 1'
#
loop_
_entity.id
_entity.type
_entity.pdbx_description
1 polymer ?
#
loop_
_entity_poly.entity_id
_entity_poly.type
_entity_poly.pdbx_seq_one_letter_code
_entity_poly.pdbx_strand_id
1 'polypeptide(L)'
;MVGSCGCGQLASSVVGYVTGWFGESGLKALTEAANVNGKNYGFDEVYVCDAAEVHYGFRSWDAFFTRKLRDGVRPVAGPDDSNIIINPCESKPYKVAHGVGDGEKFDVKGTQYSLQKMLGGDQLAQPFIGGTVYQAALSVLSYHRWHAPVSGKVSKTYVIEGTYYDQNRTNTGGSFLSKLPGSSFFGKDTDPEPADVTATATRAVILIDSDNPKIGQVAFMVVGLAEVSTCEITVKEGDSVSKGSELGMFHYGGSTHCLIFRPGIALLSFPSQSGNTVPVNQQLAVVS
;
A
#
# COMPACT_ATOMS: atom_id res chain seq x y z
N MET A 1 -45.96 4.82 -3.94
CA MET A 1 -44.97 4.02 -3.21
C MET A 1 -43.95 3.50 -4.21
N VAL A 2 -42.83 4.22 -4.36
CA VAL A 2 -41.72 3.85 -5.25
C VAL A 2 -40.54 3.52 -4.35
N GLY A 3 -40.08 2.28 -4.42
CA GLY A 3 -39.08 1.70 -3.53
C GLY A 3 -37.69 2.25 -3.76
N SER A 4 -37.04 2.61 -2.66
CA SER A 4 -35.64 2.99 -2.53
C SER A 4 -34.71 1.85 -2.96
N CYS A 5 -33.95 2.06 -4.04
CA CYS A 5 -32.90 1.16 -4.49
C CYS A 5 -31.58 1.54 -3.80
N GLY A 6 -31.19 0.74 -2.79
CA GLY A 6 -30.03 0.96 -1.93
C GLY A 6 -28.67 0.63 -2.57
N CYS A 7 -28.40 1.12 -3.78
CA CYS A 7 -27.13 0.94 -4.49
C CYS A 7 -26.28 2.25 -4.55
N GLY A 8 -26.78 3.36 -4.00
CA GLY A 8 -26.20 4.70 -4.23
C GLY A 8 -25.59 5.43 -3.02
N GLN A 9 -25.38 4.79 -1.86
CA GLN A 9 -25.08 5.54 -0.62
C GLN A 9 -23.70 5.33 0.03
N LEU A 10 -22.77 4.60 -0.60
CA LEU A 10 -21.36 4.56 -0.14
C LEU A 10 -20.34 4.89 -1.25
N ALA A 11 -20.81 5.33 -2.42
CA ALA A 11 -19.96 5.93 -3.44
C ALA A 11 -20.09 7.46 -3.38
N SER A 12 -18.94 8.15 -3.27
CA SER A 12 -18.75 9.57 -3.53
C SER A 12 -19.49 10.57 -2.62
N SER A 13 -19.06 10.71 -1.37
CA SER A 13 -19.00 12.05 -0.77
C SER A 13 -18.17 12.04 0.51
N VAL A 14 -17.03 12.75 0.46
CA VAL A 14 -16.50 13.41 1.67
C VAL A 14 -17.47 14.52 2.09
N VAL A 15 -18.19 15.09 1.11
CA VAL A 15 -19.06 16.25 1.27
C VAL A 15 -20.52 15.89 0.97
N GLY A 16 -21.39 15.91 1.97
CA GLY A 16 -22.84 16.08 1.74
C GLY A 16 -23.87 15.05 2.24
N TYR A 17 -23.55 14.04 3.06
CA TYR A 17 -24.60 13.15 3.63
C TYR A 17 -24.28 12.59 5.02
N VAL A 18 -25.34 12.23 5.76
CA VAL A 18 -25.33 11.57 7.08
C VAL A 18 -24.73 10.14 7.03
N THR A 19 -24.52 9.59 5.82
CA THR A 19 -24.02 8.22 5.57
C THR A 19 -22.67 8.17 4.84
N GLY A 20 -21.84 9.22 4.93
CA GLY A 20 -20.52 9.28 4.29
C GLY A 20 -19.35 8.75 5.15
N TRP A 21 -18.12 9.00 4.72
CA TRP A 21 -16.89 8.59 5.43
C TRP A 21 -16.75 9.17 6.84
N PHE A 22 -17.38 10.31 7.08
CA PHE A 22 -17.46 10.95 8.40
C PHE A 22 -18.77 10.66 9.14
N GLY A 23 -19.63 9.78 8.62
CA GLY A 23 -20.74 9.20 9.36
C GLY A 23 -20.25 8.18 10.39
N GLU A 24 -21.13 7.74 11.29
CA GLU A 24 -20.79 6.85 12.41
C GLU A 24 -20.07 5.56 11.96
N SER A 25 -20.59 4.89 10.93
CA SER A 25 -20.00 3.66 10.40
C SER A 25 -18.65 3.89 9.72
N GLY A 26 -18.51 4.98 8.97
CA GLY A 26 -17.27 5.35 8.29
C GLY A 26 -16.16 5.69 9.26
N LEU A 27 -16.45 6.55 10.24
CA LEU A 27 -15.50 6.90 11.30
C LEU A 27 -15.09 5.68 12.10
N LYS A 28 -16.05 4.83 12.49
CA LYS A 28 -15.76 3.58 13.20
C LYS A 28 -14.84 2.67 12.41
N ALA A 29 -15.10 2.46 11.11
CA ALA A 29 -14.24 1.63 10.28
C ALA A 29 -12.83 2.22 10.12
N LEU A 30 -12.71 3.54 9.94
CA LEU A 30 -11.42 4.24 9.84
C LEU A 30 -10.61 4.17 11.13
N THR A 31 -11.26 4.35 12.28
CA THR A 31 -10.58 4.28 13.59
C THR A 31 -10.23 2.84 13.94
N GLU A 32 -11.09 1.86 13.68
CA GLU A 32 -10.77 0.43 13.87
C GLU A 32 -9.56 0.03 13.01
N ALA A 33 -9.53 0.44 11.73
CA ALA A 33 -8.40 0.17 10.85
C ALA A 33 -7.09 0.83 11.32
N ALA A 34 -7.17 2.06 11.85
CA ALA A 34 -6.02 2.78 12.38
C ALA A 34 -5.55 2.28 13.76
N ASN A 35 -6.39 1.58 14.51
CA ASN A 35 -6.10 1.09 15.86
C ASN A 35 -5.53 -0.32 15.86
N VAL A 36 -4.42 -0.46 15.15
CA VAL A 36 -3.55 -1.62 15.13
C VAL A 36 -2.79 -1.78 16.46
N ASN A 37 -2.47 -3.03 16.84
CA ASN A 37 -1.69 -3.38 18.05
C ASN A 37 -2.29 -2.92 19.38
N GLY A 38 -3.62 -2.94 19.52
CA GLY A 38 -4.31 -2.68 20.79
C GLY A 38 -4.34 -1.20 21.22
N LYS A 39 -4.12 -0.29 20.26
CA LYS A 39 -4.34 1.15 20.46
C LYS A 39 -5.84 1.48 20.46
N ASN A 40 -6.20 2.65 20.97
CA ASN A 40 -7.58 3.11 21.04
C ASN A 40 -7.66 4.65 20.87
N TYR A 41 -7.18 5.12 19.73
CA TYR A 41 -7.21 6.52 19.32
C TYR A 41 -8.52 6.87 18.61
N GLY A 42 -9.03 8.09 18.84
CA GLY A 42 -10.00 8.76 18.00
C GLY A 42 -9.43 9.12 16.63
N PHE A 43 -10.31 9.41 15.66
CA PHE A 43 -9.89 9.74 14.29
C PHE A 43 -8.96 10.97 14.25
N ASP A 44 -9.30 11.99 15.02
CA ASP A 44 -8.57 13.25 15.18
C ASP A 44 -7.34 13.14 16.08
N GLU A 45 -7.16 12.03 16.80
CA GLU A 45 -5.93 11.70 17.51
C GLU A 45 -4.91 10.99 16.61
N VAL A 46 -5.39 10.25 15.60
CA VAL A 46 -4.53 9.56 14.63
C VAL A 46 -4.08 10.49 13.51
N TYR A 47 -5.01 11.25 12.94
CA TYR A 47 -4.79 12.00 11.72
C TYR A 47 -4.71 13.51 11.96
N VAL A 48 -3.91 14.20 11.15
CA VAL A 48 -3.85 15.66 11.15
C VAL A 48 -5.13 16.20 10.51
N CYS A 49 -6.06 16.62 11.37
CA CYS A 49 -7.35 17.17 10.99
C CYS A 49 -7.91 18.06 12.11
N ASP A 50 -9.04 18.73 11.85
CA ASP A 50 -9.72 19.60 12.81
C ASP A 50 -11.15 19.11 13.07
N ALA A 51 -11.38 18.49 14.23
CA ALA A 51 -12.68 17.94 14.61
C ALA A 51 -13.78 18.99 14.78
N ALA A 52 -13.44 20.28 14.92
CA ALA A 52 -14.42 21.36 15.00
C ALA A 52 -14.96 21.78 13.62
N GLU A 53 -14.22 21.46 12.55
CA GLU A 53 -14.57 21.82 11.18
C GLU A 53 -15.44 20.75 10.51
N VAL A 54 -16.28 21.20 9.58
CA VAL A 54 -17.06 20.29 8.73
C VAL A 54 -16.08 19.36 7.99
N HIS A 55 -16.39 18.05 8.00
CA HIS A 55 -15.56 17.03 7.36
C HIS A 55 -14.12 17.00 7.90
N TYR A 56 -13.94 17.33 9.17
CA TYR A 56 -12.64 17.39 9.84
C TYR A 56 -11.64 18.34 9.16
N GLY A 57 -12.13 19.33 8.39
CA GLY A 57 -11.33 20.28 7.62
C GLY A 57 -10.88 19.80 6.23
N PHE A 58 -11.22 18.57 5.81
CA PHE A 58 -10.87 18.07 4.48
C PHE A 58 -11.75 18.67 3.38
N ARG A 59 -11.13 19.34 2.41
CA ARG A 59 -11.83 20.06 1.33
C ARG A 59 -12.04 19.24 0.05
N SER A 60 -11.44 18.06 -0.04
CA SER A 60 -11.57 17.16 -1.18
C SER A 60 -11.39 15.71 -0.76
N TRP A 61 -11.86 14.80 -1.61
CA TRP A 61 -11.58 13.37 -1.45
C TRP A 61 -10.10 13.08 -1.37
N ASP A 62 -9.32 13.69 -2.25
CA ASP A 62 -7.88 13.48 -2.32
C ASP A 62 -7.16 13.94 -1.05
N ALA A 63 -7.56 15.09 -0.48
CA ALA A 63 -7.00 15.57 0.79
C ALA A 63 -7.28 14.61 1.95
N PHE A 64 -8.45 13.98 1.96
CA PHE A 64 -8.80 12.95 2.95
C PHE A 64 -8.06 11.62 2.70
N PHE A 65 -7.93 11.21 1.45
CA PHE A 65 -7.28 9.95 1.09
C PHE A 65 -5.77 10.00 1.40
N THR A 66 -5.15 11.13 1.07
CA THR A 66 -3.74 11.45 1.37
C THR A 66 -3.56 12.10 2.74
N ARG A 67 -4.50 11.92 3.67
CA ARG A 67 -4.40 12.47 5.05
C ARG A 67 -3.07 12.11 5.70
N LYS A 68 -2.55 13.02 6.54
CA LYS A 68 -1.32 12.83 7.30
C LYS A 68 -1.60 12.21 8.66
N LEU A 69 -0.67 11.41 9.17
CA LEU A 69 -0.67 10.96 10.56
C LEU A 69 -0.17 12.08 11.47
N ARG A 70 -0.67 12.14 12.71
CA ARG A 70 -0.07 12.96 13.76
C ARG A 70 1.27 12.38 14.18
N ASP A 71 2.16 13.26 14.63
CA ASP A 71 3.47 12.88 15.14
C ASP A 71 3.35 11.91 16.32
N GLY A 72 4.21 10.91 16.36
CA GLY A 72 4.28 9.92 17.44
C GLY A 72 3.25 8.78 17.35
N VAL A 73 2.25 8.84 16.47
CA VAL A 73 1.23 7.77 16.32
C VAL A 73 1.78 6.52 15.64
N ARG A 74 2.83 6.67 14.83
CA ARG A 74 3.58 5.60 14.14
C ARG A 74 5.09 5.79 14.32
N PRO A 75 5.66 5.50 15.51
CA PRO A 75 7.08 5.65 15.73
C PRO A 75 7.89 4.68 14.86
N VAL A 76 9.06 5.12 14.40
CA VAL A 76 10.01 4.30 13.65
C VAL A 76 10.58 3.22 14.55
N ALA A 77 10.45 1.96 14.15
CA ALA A 77 11.01 0.83 14.89
C ALA A 77 12.54 0.83 14.78
N GLY A 78 13.20 0.81 15.93
CA GLY A 78 14.66 0.84 16.06
C GLY A 78 15.29 1.97 15.24
N PRO A 79 15.01 3.26 15.54
CA PRO A 79 15.43 4.38 14.71
C PRO A 79 16.94 4.39 14.44
N ASP A 80 17.74 3.97 15.44
CA ASP A 80 19.20 3.93 15.38
C ASP A 80 19.77 2.55 14.94
N ASP A 81 18.92 1.54 14.76
CA ASP A 81 19.35 0.21 14.32
C ASP A 81 19.20 0.06 12.81
N SER A 82 20.31 0.18 12.09
CA SER A 82 20.35 0.06 10.63
C SER A 82 20.08 -1.38 10.13
N ASN A 83 20.02 -2.39 11.00
CA ASN A 83 19.68 -3.76 10.62
C ASN A 83 18.16 -3.97 10.53
N ILE A 84 17.36 -3.09 11.14
CA ILE A 84 15.90 -3.15 11.09
C ILE A 84 15.41 -2.45 9.82
N ILE A 85 14.74 -3.23 8.97
CA ILE A 85 13.96 -2.75 7.83
C ILE A 85 12.53 -2.52 8.33
N ILE A 86 11.99 -1.32 8.12
CA ILE A 86 10.61 -1.02 8.52
C ILE A 86 9.62 -1.30 7.39
N ASN A 87 8.37 -1.46 7.76
CA ASN A 87 7.26 -1.54 6.83
C ASN A 87 6.98 -0.14 6.26
N PRO A 88 7.07 0.05 4.93
CA PRO A 88 6.97 1.37 4.30
C PRO A 88 5.53 1.89 4.20
N CYS A 89 4.52 1.03 4.35
CA CYS A 89 3.10 1.36 4.18
C CYS A 89 2.25 0.77 5.33
N GLU A 90 1.04 1.27 5.57
CA GLU A 90 0.09 0.62 6.50
C GLU A 90 -0.66 -0.51 5.77
N SER A 91 -0.07 -1.70 5.78
CA SER A 91 -0.40 -2.77 4.82
C SER A 91 -0.48 -4.16 5.44
N LYS A 92 -1.34 -5.01 4.89
CA LYS A 92 -1.46 -6.42 5.27
C LYS A 92 -0.47 -7.27 4.44
N PRO A 93 0.39 -8.09 5.09
CA PRO A 93 1.30 -8.99 4.39
C PRO A 93 0.53 -9.93 3.45
N TYR A 94 1.02 -10.10 2.23
CA TYR A 94 0.44 -11.03 1.26
C TYR A 94 1.36 -12.22 1.04
N LYS A 95 2.60 -11.99 0.58
CA LYS A 95 3.55 -13.07 0.28
C LYS A 95 4.99 -12.60 0.43
N VAL A 96 5.85 -13.55 0.78
CA VAL A 96 7.30 -13.45 0.62
C VAL A 96 7.72 -14.51 -0.37
N ALA A 97 8.38 -14.10 -1.46
CA ALA A 97 9.00 -15.01 -2.42
C ALA A 97 10.52 -14.89 -2.30
N HIS A 98 11.22 -16.02 -2.31
CA HIS A 98 12.68 -16.08 -2.23
C HIS A 98 13.25 -16.72 -3.48
N GLY A 99 14.48 -16.35 -3.85
CA GLY A 99 15.17 -16.95 -4.99
C GLY A 99 14.50 -16.65 -6.32
N VAL A 100 13.83 -15.49 -6.46
CA VAL A 100 12.99 -15.18 -7.62
C VAL A 100 13.85 -15.10 -8.89
N GLY A 101 13.77 -16.12 -9.75
CA GLY A 101 14.59 -16.24 -10.94
C GLY A 101 14.20 -15.30 -12.08
N ASP A 102 15.02 -15.29 -13.13
CA ASP A 102 14.77 -14.51 -14.33
C ASP A 102 13.60 -15.10 -15.12
N GLY A 103 12.58 -14.28 -15.37
CA GLY A 103 11.32 -14.73 -15.99
C GLY A 103 10.49 -15.71 -15.15
N GLU A 104 10.93 -16.06 -13.93
CA GLU A 104 10.18 -16.96 -13.05
C GLU A 104 8.92 -16.28 -12.55
N LYS A 105 7.81 -16.97 -12.81
CA LYS A 105 6.47 -16.56 -12.42
C LYS A 105 6.24 -16.90 -10.96
N PHE A 106 6.31 -15.91 -10.08
CA PHE A 106 5.86 -16.04 -8.70
C PHE A 106 4.47 -15.42 -8.54
N ASP A 107 3.64 -15.90 -7.61
CA ASP A 107 2.31 -15.31 -7.42
C ASP A 107 2.30 -14.06 -6.56
N VAL A 108 1.69 -12.98 -7.06
CA VAL A 108 1.26 -11.79 -6.30
C VAL A 108 -0.27 -11.69 -6.48
N LYS A 109 -1.04 -11.84 -5.40
CA LYS A 109 -2.52 -11.89 -5.47
C LYS A 109 -3.12 -12.89 -6.50
N GLY A 110 -2.48 -14.04 -6.73
CA GLY A 110 -2.96 -15.08 -7.65
C GLY A 110 -2.61 -14.88 -9.14
N THR A 111 -1.74 -13.93 -9.44
CA THR A 111 -1.26 -13.62 -10.80
C THR A 111 0.20 -14.02 -10.97
N GLN A 112 0.68 -14.30 -12.19
CA GLN A 112 2.07 -14.67 -12.47
C GLN A 112 2.97 -13.46 -12.81
N TYR A 113 4.10 -13.27 -12.11
CA TYR A 113 4.95 -12.06 -12.23
C TYR A 113 6.39 -12.32 -12.65
N SER A 114 7.04 -11.35 -13.29
CA SER A 114 8.50 -11.33 -13.45
C SER A 114 9.09 -10.01 -13.00
N LEU A 115 10.29 -10.04 -12.40
CA LEU A 115 10.98 -8.83 -11.93
C LEU A 115 11.24 -7.84 -13.06
N GLN A 116 11.58 -8.33 -14.26
CA GLN A 116 11.77 -7.51 -15.46
C GLN A 116 10.52 -6.70 -15.79
N LYS A 117 9.34 -7.31 -15.78
CA LYS A 117 8.09 -6.58 -16.05
C LYS A 117 7.77 -5.60 -14.92
N MET A 118 7.93 -6.02 -13.67
CA MET A 118 7.66 -5.17 -12.51
C MET A 118 8.52 -3.91 -12.52
N LEU A 119 9.82 -4.03 -12.82
CA LEU A 119 10.79 -2.93 -12.76
C LEU A 119 10.97 -2.18 -14.09
N GLY A 120 10.21 -2.53 -15.14
CA GLY A 120 10.20 -1.79 -16.41
C GLY A 120 11.34 -2.11 -17.36
N GLY A 121 11.94 -3.31 -17.25
CA GLY A 121 12.94 -3.82 -18.18
C GLY A 121 14.09 -4.56 -17.50
N ASP A 122 14.96 -5.14 -18.34
CA ASP A 122 16.01 -6.06 -17.91
C ASP A 122 17.08 -5.38 -17.03
N GLN A 123 17.63 -4.25 -17.47
CA GLN A 123 18.74 -3.58 -16.77
C GLN A 123 18.46 -3.20 -15.31
N LEU A 124 17.20 -2.89 -14.97
CA LEU A 124 16.81 -2.50 -13.61
C LEU A 124 16.44 -3.70 -12.75
N ALA A 125 16.05 -4.82 -13.37
CA ALA A 125 15.71 -6.05 -12.65
C ALA A 125 16.92 -6.94 -12.36
N GLN A 126 17.94 -6.92 -13.24
CA GLN A 126 19.14 -7.75 -13.13
C GLN A 126 19.77 -7.79 -11.71
N PRO A 127 19.93 -6.65 -10.99
CA PRO A 127 20.52 -6.68 -9.65
C PRO A 127 19.72 -7.47 -8.60
N PHE A 128 18.42 -7.71 -8.86
CA PHE A 128 17.46 -8.32 -7.95
C PHE A 128 17.09 -9.76 -8.32
N ILE A 129 17.53 -10.26 -9.48
CA ILE A 129 17.32 -11.66 -9.87
C ILE A 129 17.96 -12.61 -8.85
N GLY A 130 17.23 -13.66 -8.46
CA GLY A 130 17.57 -14.57 -7.35
C GLY A 130 17.30 -13.99 -5.97
N GLY A 131 16.70 -12.80 -5.91
CA GLY A 131 16.44 -12.04 -4.68
C GLY A 131 15.20 -12.46 -3.91
N THR A 132 14.84 -11.62 -2.94
CA THR A 132 13.62 -11.77 -2.13
C THR A 132 12.63 -10.66 -2.45
N VAL A 133 11.36 -11.02 -2.61
CA VAL A 133 10.25 -10.08 -2.81
C VAL A 133 9.28 -10.22 -1.64
N TYR A 134 9.11 -9.16 -0.86
CA TYR A 134 8.02 -9.00 0.08
C TYR A 134 6.89 -8.22 -0.59
N GLN A 135 5.66 -8.72 -0.50
CA GLN A 135 4.48 -8.06 -1.03
C GLN A 135 3.41 -7.89 0.05
N ALA A 136 2.75 -6.73 0.05
CA ALA A 136 1.62 -6.43 0.90
C ALA A 136 0.59 -5.51 0.21
N ALA A 137 -0.65 -5.54 0.69
CA ALA A 137 -1.75 -4.75 0.16
C ALA A 137 -2.25 -3.73 1.20
N LEU A 138 -2.67 -2.56 0.73
CA LEU A 138 -3.27 -1.54 1.58
C LEU A 138 -4.79 -1.65 1.49
N SER A 139 -5.47 -1.54 2.63
CA SER A 139 -6.91 -1.34 2.65
C SER A 139 -7.22 0.09 2.28
N VAL A 140 -8.36 0.36 1.63
CA VAL A 140 -8.82 1.74 1.38
C VAL A 140 -9.03 2.54 2.68
N LEU A 141 -9.17 1.87 3.82
CA LEU A 141 -9.28 2.48 5.14
C LEU A 141 -7.91 2.88 5.73
N SER A 142 -6.81 2.34 5.20
CA SER A 142 -5.46 2.57 5.68
C SER A 142 -4.94 3.97 5.35
N TYR A 143 -3.80 4.31 5.93
CA TYR A 143 -2.95 5.43 5.52
C TYR A 143 -2.25 5.13 4.19
N HIS A 144 -2.35 6.04 3.21
CA HIS A 144 -1.94 5.82 1.81
C HIS A 144 -0.68 6.61 1.39
N ARG A 145 0.10 7.09 2.35
CA ARG A 145 1.43 7.61 2.10
C ARG A 145 2.46 6.55 2.46
N TRP A 146 3.59 6.57 1.78
CA TRP A 146 4.63 5.56 1.93
C TRP A 146 5.95 6.18 2.40
N HIS A 147 6.73 5.39 3.12
CA HIS A 147 7.90 5.83 3.87
C HIS A 147 9.14 5.01 3.52
N ALA A 148 10.32 5.57 3.76
CA ALA A 148 11.59 4.95 3.46
C ALA A 148 11.82 3.72 4.35
N PRO A 149 11.94 2.50 3.78
CA PRO A 149 12.12 1.27 4.57
C PRO A 149 13.47 1.22 5.31
N VAL A 150 14.46 1.95 4.79
CA VAL A 150 15.84 2.03 5.27
C VAL A 150 16.37 3.45 5.05
N SER A 151 17.39 3.85 5.82
CA SER A 151 18.18 5.05 5.49
C SER A 151 19.12 4.76 4.33
N GLY A 152 19.35 5.76 3.49
CA GLY A 152 20.25 5.64 2.35
C GLY A 152 20.10 6.77 1.34
N LYS A 153 20.71 6.57 0.18
CA LYS A 153 20.62 7.49 -0.95
C LYS A 153 19.65 6.96 -2.00
N VAL A 154 18.74 7.82 -2.44
CA VAL A 154 17.85 7.51 -3.56
C VAL A 154 18.68 7.46 -4.84
N SER A 155 18.87 6.27 -5.41
CA SER A 155 19.69 6.05 -6.60
C SER A 155 18.90 6.10 -7.89
N LYS A 156 17.58 5.91 -7.83
CA LYS A 156 16.69 6.12 -8.97
C LYS A 156 15.24 6.26 -8.54
N THR A 157 14.47 7.09 -9.24
CA THR A 157 13.02 7.21 -9.10
C THR A 157 12.37 7.26 -10.47
N TYR A 158 11.31 6.48 -10.70
CA TYR A 158 10.57 6.54 -11.97
C TYR A 158 9.16 5.99 -11.81
N VAL A 159 8.26 6.52 -12.64
CA VAL A 159 6.91 5.98 -12.82
C VAL A 159 6.90 5.18 -14.11
N ILE A 160 6.38 3.96 -14.04
CA ILE A 160 6.04 3.18 -15.21
C ILE A 160 4.54 3.39 -15.44
N GLU A 161 4.22 4.11 -16.52
CA GLU A 161 2.84 4.29 -16.95
C GLU A 161 2.21 2.94 -17.26
N GLY A 162 1.01 2.72 -16.73
CA GLY A 162 0.26 1.49 -16.91
C GLY A 162 -1.15 1.71 -17.45
N THR A 163 -1.82 0.62 -17.73
CA THR A 163 -3.24 0.54 -18.08
C THR A 163 -4.07 0.42 -16.80
N TYR A 164 -5.21 1.10 -16.76
CA TYR A 164 -6.20 0.95 -15.70
C TYR A 164 -7.21 -0.15 -16.05
N TYR A 165 -7.64 -0.93 -15.06
CA TYR A 165 -8.73 -1.88 -15.21
C TYR A 165 -9.91 -1.40 -14.37
N ASP A 166 -11.07 -1.29 -15.02
CA ASP A 166 -12.34 -1.11 -14.33
C ASP A 166 -12.64 -2.39 -13.53
N GLN A 167 -12.92 -2.26 -12.23
CA GLN A 167 -13.36 -3.40 -11.41
C GLN A 167 -14.84 -3.74 -11.63
N ASN A 168 -15.45 -3.29 -12.74
CA ASN A 168 -16.81 -3.66 -13.09
C ASN A 168 -16.92 -5.16 -13.39
N ARG A 169 -17.58 -5.87 -12.47
CA ARG A 169 -17.86 -7.31 -12.49
C ARG A 169 -18.91 -7.70 -13.55
N THR A 170 -18.66 -7.36 -14.81
CA THR A 170 -19.50 -7.80 -15.92
C THR A 170 -18.61 -8.46 -16.97
N ASN A 171 -18.36 -9.77 -16.82
CA ASN A 171 -18.30 -10.76 -17.93
C ASN A 171 -17.73 -12.14 -17.53
N THR A 172 -18.03 -12.63 -16.31
CA THR A 172 -18.00 -14.07 -16.01
C THR A 172 -19.11 -14.41 -15.00
N GLY A 173 -20.34 -14.52 -15.50
CA GLY A 173 -21.39 -15.36 -14.90
C GLY A 173 -21.80 -15.12 -13.44
N GLY A 174 -22.00 -13.87 -13.00
CA GLY A 174 -22.55 -13.59 -11.67
C GLY A 174 -23.37 -12.30 -11.64
N SER A 175 -24.62 -12.37 -12.11
CA SER A 175 -25.53 -11.23 -12.18
C SER A 175 -26.22 -10.92 -10.83
N PHE A 176 -26.06 -9.67 -10.41
CA PHE A 176 -27.02 -8.75 -9.76
C PHE A 176 -27.75 -9.09 -8.44
N LEU A 177 -27.74 -10.31 -7.91
CA LEU A 177 -28.56 -10.63 -6.72
C LEU A 177 -28.00 -11.68 -5.75
N SER A 178 -26.81 -12.22 -5.98
CA SER A 178 -26.42 -13.46 -5.30
C SER A 178 -25.85 -13.31 -3.89
N LYS A 179 -26.35 -12.36 -3.08
CA LYS A 179 -26.60 -12.47 -1.62
C LYS A 179 -26.64 -11.09 -0.93
N LEU A 180 -27.80 -10.45 -0.87
CA LEU A 180 -28.14 -9.44 0.17
C LEU A 180 -28.20 -10.12 1.57
N PRO A 181 -28.19 -9.41 2.72
CA PRO A 181 -27.47 -8.21 3.13
C PRO A 181 -26.41 -8.52 4.21
N GLY A 182 -25.28 -7.81 4.13
CA GLY A 182 -24.00 -8.13 4.79
C GLY A 182 -22.85 -7.89 3.82
N SER A 183 -23.09 -6.95 2.90
CA SER A 183 -22.42 -6.71 1.64
C SER A 183 -20.92 -6.59 1.86
N SER A 184 -20.16 -7.56 1.38
CA SER A 184 -18.73 -7.42 1.20
C SER A 184 -18.49 -6.40 0.08
N PHE A 185 -18.61 -5.11 0.44
CA PHE A 185 -18.17 -3.96 -0.38
C PHE A 185 -16.70 -4.09 -0.77
N PHE A 186 -15.95 -4.85 0.01
CA PHE A 186 -14.61 -5.30 -0.24
C PHE A 186 -14.71 -6.76 -0.68
N GLY A 187 -14.25 -7.10 -1.89
CA GLY A 187 -14.01 -8.50 -2.23
C GLY A 187 -13.24 -9.16 -1.10
N LYS A 188 -13.47 -10.45 -0.85
CA LYS A 188 -12.59 -11.16 0.09
C LYS A 188 -11.17 -10.98 -0.42
N ASP A 189 -10.19 -10.76 0.47
CA ASP A 189 -8.75 -10.69 0.16
C ASP A 189 -8.24 -11.90 -0.67
N THR A 190 -9.08 -12.92 -0.86
CA THR A 190 -8.85 -14.16 -1.59
C THR A 190 -9.39 -14.20 -3.02
N ASP A 191 -10.09 -13.17 -3.50
CA ASP A 191 -10.65 -13.17 -4.85
C ASP A 191 -9.53 -12.85 -5.87
N PRO A 192 -9.29 -13.71 -6.89
CA PRO A 192 -8.24 -13.48 -7.88
C PRO A 192 -8.57 -12.26 -8.73
N GLU A 193 -7.70 -11.24 -8.70
CA GLU A 193 -7.76 -10.11 -9.62
C GLU A 193 -7.37 -10.55 -11.04
N PRO A 194 -7.79 -9.83 -12.10
CA PRO A 194 -7.38 -10.15 -13.47
C PRO A 194 -5.86 -10.27 -13.56
N ALA A 195 -5.37 -11.33 -14.21
CA ALA A 195 -3.95 -11.57 -14.34
C ALA A 195 -3.23 -10.33 -14.92
N ASP A 196 -2.22 -9.86 -14.19
CA ASP A 196 -1.13 -8.91 -14.53
C ASP A 196 -1.24 -7.49 -13.93
N VAL A 197 -2.19 -7.20 -13.01
CA VAL A 197 -2.42 -5.81 -12.52
C VAL A 197 -1.14 -5.12 -12.00
N THR A 198 -0.22 -5.81 -11.33
CA THR A 198 0.99 -5.12 -10.81
C THR A 198 2.11 -4.92 -11.82
N ALA A 199 2.00 -5.47 -13.03
CA ALA A 199 2.92 -5.17 -14.13
C ALA A 199 2.26 -4.39 -15.27
N THR A 200 0.92 -4.34 -15.30
CA THR A 200 0.14 -3.56 -16.25
C THR A 200 -0.34 -2.25 -15.66
N ALA A 201 -0.56 -2.12 -14.35
CA ALA A 201 -0.98 -0.86 -13.75
C ALA A 201 0.17 0.13 -13.54
N THR A 202 -0.21 1.40 -13.39
CA THR A 202 0.72 2.47 -13.07
C THR A 202 1.40 2.17 -11.74
N ARG A 203 2.73 2.26 -11.75
CA ARG A 203 3.55 1.95 -10.59
C ARG A 203 4.74 2.89 -10.50
N ALA A 204 5.06 3.29 -9.28
CA ALA A 204 6.27 4.03 -8.99
C ALA A 204 7.32 3.10 -8.41
N VAL A 205 8.56 3.27 -8.85
CA VAL A 205 9.73 2.54 -8.36
C VAL A 205 10.73 3.53 -7.79
N ILE A 206 11.20 3.24 -6.58
CA ILE A 206 12.21 3.99 -5.86
C ILE A 206 13.33 3.01 -5.49
N LEU A 207 14.53 3.25 -6.01
CA LEU A 207 15.73 2.51 -5.66
C LEU A 207 16.48 3.28 -4.58
N ILE A 208 16.81 2.60 -3.48
CA ILE A 208 17.53 3.18 -2.34
C ILE A 208 18.78 2.35 -2.12
N ASP A 209 19.94 2.99 -2.25
CA ASP A 209 21.21 2.43 -1.83
C ASP A 209 21.32 2.61 -0.32
N SER A 210 21.09 1.54 0.45
CA SER A 210 21.07 1.62 1.91
C SER A 210 22.44 1.98 2.48
N ASP A 211 22.44 2.78 3.54
CA ASP A 211 23.64 3.05 4.34
C ASP A 211 24.17 1.79 5.04
N ASN A 212 23.32 0.75 5.19
CA ASN A 212 23.74 -0.55 5.69
C ASN A 212 24.21 -1.44 4.53
N PRO A 213 25.52 -1.75 4.41
CA PRO A 213 26.04 -2.56 3.32
C PRO A 213 25.51 -3.99 3.31
N LYS A 214 24.98 -4.51 4.43
CA LYS A 214 24.33 -5.83 4.47
C LYS A 214 23.01 -5.86 3.70
N ILE A 215 22.31 -4.72 3.62
CA ILE A 215 21.06 -4.57 2.87
C ILE A 215 21.39 -4.21 1.42
N GLY A 216 22.37 -3.34 1.20
CA GLY A 216 22.70 -2.84 -0.13
C GLY A 216 21.54 -2.09 -0.78
N GLN A 217 21.39 -2.22 -2.09
CA GLN A 217 20.29 -1.58 -2.81
C GLN A 217 18.97 -2.32 -2.59
N VAL A 218 17.92 -1.58 -2.25
CA VAL A 218 16.54 -2.07 -2.16
C VAL A 218 15.66 -1.36 -3.20
N ALA A 219 14.80 -2.12 -3.87
CA ALA A 219 13.76 -1.57 -4.72
C ALA A 219 12.44 -1.53 -3.93
N PHE A 220 11.92 -0.32 -3.73
CA PHE A 220 10.58 -0.11 -3.23
C PHE A 220 9.66 0.25 -4.40
N MET A 221 8.70 -0.62 -4.67
CA MET A 221 7.74 -0.46 -5.77
C MET A 221 6.34 -0.37 -5.21
N VAL A 222 5.61 0.65 -5.62
CA VAL A 222 4.20 0.87 -5.26
C VAL A 222 3.37 0.81 -6.52
N VAL A 223 2.21 0.17 -6.44
CA VAL A 223 1.36 -0.11 -7.58
C VAL A 223 -0.06 0.32 -7.23
N GLY A 224 -0.60 1.24 -8.01
CA GLY A 224 -1.98 1.63 -7.89
C GLY A 224 -2.89 0.61 -8.59
N LEU A 225 -4.01 0.27 -7.98
CA LEU A 225 -5.01 -0.68 -8.46
C LEU A 225 -6.36 0.03 -8.67
N ALA A 226 -7.13 -0.38 -9.68
CA ALA A 226 -8.47 0.14 -10.02
C ALA A 226 -8.51 1.58 -10.59
N GLU A 227 -9.71 2.18 -10.59
CA GLU A 227 -10.17 3.23 -11.53
C GLU A 227 -9.41 4.57 -11.51
N VAL A 228 -8.69 4.93 -10.44
CA VAL A 228 -7.67 6.01 -10.44
C VAL A 228 -6.61 5.63 -9.42
N SER A 229 -5.33 5.73 -9.80
CA SER A 229 -4.24 5.07 -9.08
C SER A 229 -2.89 5.75 -9.30
N THR A 230 -2.93 7.09 -9.22
CA THR A 230 -1.74 7.92 -9.39
C THR A 230 -0.77 7.63 -8.24
N CYS A 231 0.48 7.37 -8.60
CA CYS A 231 1.57 7.23 -7.65
C CYS A 231 2.42 8.50 -7.69
N GLU A 232 2.31 9.36 -6.67
CA GLU A 232 3.14 10.56 -6.56
C GLU A 232 4.42 10.22 -5.80
N ILE A 233 5.59 10.41 -6.44
CA ILE A 233 6.89 10.34 -5.79
C ILE A 233 7.28 11.75 -5.34
N THR A 234 7.62 11.93 -4.06
CA THR A 234 8.02 13.24 -3.50
C THR A 234 9.53 13.42 -3.35
N VAL A 235 10.30 12.34 -3.48
CA VAL A 235 11.76 12.34 -3.49
C VAL A 235 12.34 12.29 -4.91
N LYS A 236 13.61 12.64 -5.06
CA LYS A 236 14.33 12.65 -6.33
C LYS A 236 15.60 11.81 -6.26
N GLU A 237 16.06 11.36 -7.42
CA GLU A 237 17.39 10.77 -7.55
C GLU A 237 18.47 11.72 -6.99
N GLY A 238 19.33 11.18 -6.13
CA GLY A 238 20.37 11.92 -5.43
C GLY A 238 20.01 12.30 -3.99
N ASP A 239 18.73 12.31 -3.62
CA ASP A 239 18.29 12.67 -2.27
C ASP A 239 18.79 11.66 -1.23
N SER A 240 19.10 12.16 -0.03
CA SER A 240 19.33 11.32 1.14
C SER A 240 18.05 11.19 1.94
N VAL A 241 17.67 9.96 2.28
CA VAL A 241 16.45 9.64 3.03
C VAL A 241 16.80 8.95 4.33
N SER A 242 16.08 9.29 5.39
CA SER A 242 16.18 8.61 6.68
C SER A 242 15.10 7.54 6.78
N LYS A 243 15.39 6.41 7.42
CA LYS A 243 14.40 5.38 7.72
C LYS A 243 13.14 6.01 8.34
N GLY A 244 11.99 5.83 7.69
CA GLY A 244 10.70 6.40 8.09
C GLY A 244 10.38 7.79 7.52
N SER A 245 11.24 8.39 6.70
CA SER A 245 10.87 9.62 5.98
C SER A 245 9.86 9.33 4.86
N GLU A 246 8.92 10.24 4.61
CA GLU A 246 7.94 10.09 3.52
C GLU A 246 8.64 10.05 2.15
N LEU A 247 8.23 9.12 1.28
CA LEU A 247 8.71 8.99 -0.09
C LEU A 247 7.65 9.35 -1.15
N GLY A 248 6.39 9.53 -0.74
CA GLY A 248 5.26 9.86 -1.63
C GLY A 248 3.92 9.26 -1.19
N MET A 249 2.94 9.21 -2.10
CA MET A 249 1.57 8.75 -1.80
C MET A 249 0.75 8.25 -3.00
N PHE A 250 -0.27 7.44 -2.72
CA PHE A 250 -1.33 7.11 -3.68
C PHE A 250 -2.39 8.21 -3.70
N HIS A 251 -2.88 8.55 -4.89
CA HIS A 251 -4.12 9.31 -5.04
C HIS A 251 -5.22 8.39 -5.57
N TYR A 252 -6.23 8.14 -4.72
CA TYR A 252 -7.39 7.30 -4.97
C TYR A 252 -7.07 5.83 -5.30
N GLY A 253 -8.09 4.96 -5.21
CA GLY A 253 -8.03 3.58 -5.68
C GLY A 253 -7.52 2.56 -4.66
N GLY A 254 -7.37 1.33 -5.15
CA GLY A 254 -6.70 0.26 -4.42
C GLY A 254 -5.19 0.41 -4.54
N SER A 255 -4.45 -0.28 -3.67
CA SER A 255 -3.00 -0.21 -3.73
C SER A 255 -2.29 -1.43 -3.16
N THR A 256 -1.13 -1.71 -3.71
CA THR A 256 -0.19 -2.72 -3.20
C THR A 256 1.24 -2.20 -3.31
N HIS A 257 2.14 -2.80 -2.55
CA HIS A 257 3.56 -2.51 -2.64
C HIS A 257 4.41 -3.77 -2.57
N CYS A 258 5.61 -3.65 -3.12
CA CYS A 258 6.66 -4.64 -3.05
C CYS A 258 7.94 -4.01 -2.51
N LEU A 259 8.60 -4.72 -1.61
CA LEU A 259 10.02 -4.54 -1.32
C LEU A 259 10.80 -5.67 -1.95
N ILE A 260 11.79 -5.30 -2.75
CA ILE A 260 12.58 -6.23 -3.55
C ILE A 260 14.05 -6.08 -3.14
N PHE A 261 14.62 -7.18 -2.69
CA PHE A 261 15.98 -7.26 -2.14
C PHE A 261 16.86 -8.10 -3.05
N ARG A 262 18.14 -7.75 -3.13
CA ARG A 262 19.14 -8.48 -3.92
C ARG A 262 19.34 -9.92 -3.42
N PRO A 263 19.83 -10.84 -4.27
CA PRO A 263 20.21 -12.18 -3.84
C PRO A 263 21.28 -12.15 -2.74
N GLY A 264 21.27 -13.16 -1.87
CA GLY A 264 22.29 -13.35 -0.82
C GLY A 264 22.07 -12.55 0.46
N ILE A 265 20.99 -11.76 0.57
CA ILE A 265 20.65 -11.03 1.79
C ILE A 265 19.90 -11.96 2.74
N ALA A 266 20.44 -12.14 3.95
CA ALA A 266 19.81 -12.93 5.00
C ALA A 266 18.75 -12.08 5.74
N LEU A 267 17.50 -12.22 5.30
CA LEU A 267 16.35 -11.51 5.86
C LEU A 267 15.57 -12.42 6.81
N LEU A 268 15.41 -11.97 8.05
CA LEU A 268 14.68 -12.68 9.10
C LEU A 268 13.41 -11.91 9.48
N SER A 269 12.49 -12.61 10.14
CA SER A 269 11.36 -12.02 10.86
C SER A 269 10.29 -11.32 10.01
N PHE A 270 10.09 -11.71 8.75
CA PHE A 270 8.93 -11.25 7.99
C PHE A 270 7.61 -11.59 8.72
N PRO A 271 6.62 -10.68 8.70
CA PRO A 271 5.33 -10.92 9.32
C PRO A 271 4.58 -12.06 8.60
N SER A 272 3.79 -12.83 9.36
CA SER A 272 2.96 -13.90 8.81
C SER A 272 1.96 -13.39 7.77
N GLN A 273 1.73 -14.17 6.71
CA GLN A 273 0.72 -13.89 5.68
C GLN A 273 -0.72 -13.92 6.23
N SER A 274 -0.96 -14.68 7.30
CA SER A 274 -2.23 -14.67 8.04
C SER A 274 -2.34 -13.53 9.05
N GLY A 275 -1.34 -12.65 9.11
CA GLY A 275 -1.25 -11.57 10.06
C GLY A 275 -2.24 -10.44 9.82
N ASN A 276 -2.43 -9.64 10.85
CA ASN A 276 -3.14 -8.36 10.76
C ASN A 276 -2.33 -7.33 9.95
N THR A 277 -2.95 -6.19 9.64
CA THR A 277 -2.26 -5.03 9.07
C THR A 277 -1.02 -4.69 9.88
N VAL A 278 0.12 -4.62 9.19
CA VAL A 278 1.37 -4.13 9.77
C VAL A 278 1.37 -2.61 9.62
N PRO A 279 1.53 -1.84 10.71
CA PRO A 279 1.51 -0.38 10.63
C PRO A 279 2.75 0.12 9.87
N VAL A 280 2.63 1.28 9.24
CA VAL A 280 3.82 1.97 8.70
C VAL A 280 4.82 2.23 9.82
N ASN A 281 6.11 2.27 9.51
CA ASN A 281 7.22 2.49 10.44
C ASN A 281 7.49 1.36 11.44
N GLN A 282 6.71 0.29 11.47
CA GLN A 282 6.99 -0.87 12.31
C GLN A 282 8.00 -1.83 11.69
N GLN A 283 8.68 -2.64 12.50
CA GLN A 283 9.65 -3.62 12.01
C GLN A 283 8.98 -4.59 11.04
N LEU A 284 9.54 -4.66 9.83
CA LEU A 284 9.14 -5.61 8.81
C LEU A 284 10.07 -6.82 8.77
N ALA A 285 11.37 -6.57 8.77
CA ALA A 285 12.40 -7.61 8.70
C ALA A 285 13.68 -7.13 9.36
N VAL A 286 14.58 -8.06 9.66
CA VAL A 286 15.92 -7.77 10.18
C VAL A 286 16.95 -8.44 9.28
N VAL A 287 17.99 -7.71 8.91
CA VAL A 287 19.15 -8.29 8.23
C VAL A 287 20.15 -8.84 9.24
N SER A 288 20.64 -10.06 9.03
CA SER A 288 21.68 -10.68 9.89
C SER A 288 23.08 -10.54 9.29
#